data_AF-A0A950PN94-F1
#
_entry.id   AF-A0A950PN94-F1
#
_cell.length_a   1.000
_cell.length_b   1.000
_cell.length_c   1.000
_cell.angle_alpha   90.00
_cell.angle_beta   90.00
_cell.angle_gamma   90.00
#
_symmetry.space_group_name_H-M   'P 1'
#
loop_
_entity.id
_entity.type
_entity.pdbx_description
1 polymer ?
#
loop_
_entity_poly.entity_id
_entity_poly.type
_entity_poly.pdbx_seq_one_letter_code
_entity_poly.pdbx_strand_id
1 'polypeptide(L)'
;MSVTVMAMFELSASGTSLLNLTGRSRRLDDLTLQAVLAWLEFRRQRWPNTANPHLIINQQTAMDTTPVNFIWLSQTLRGQTATLGRLRVDRQLEEALFHGPDPLHLAEVFGFDEKTAIRYAAAARQLLEADFESTPACDPPATPNPS
;
A
#
# COMPACT_ATOMS: atom_id res chain seq x y z
N MET A 1 25.86 -18.30 -17.57
CA MET A 1 24.83 -19.08 -16.83
C MET A 1 24.77 -18.49 -15.43
N SER A 2 23.67 -17.96 -14.88
CA SER A 2 22.27 -17.97 -15.28
C SER A 2 21.69 -16.59 -14.97
N VAL A 3 21.26 -15.87 -16.01
CA VAL A 3 20.38 -14.70 -15.87
C VAL A 3 18.99 -15.27 -15.62
N THR A 4 18.72 -15.67 -14.37
CA THR A 4 17.45 -16.31 -13.99
C THR A 4 17.06 -15.91 -12.57
N VAL A 5 17.17 -14.62 -12.28
CA VAL A 5 16.35 -13.94 -11.26
C VAL A 5 15.86 -12.61 -11.85
N MET A 6 15.49 -12.64 -13.14
CA MET A 6 14.50 -11.76 -13.76
C MET A 6 13.10 -12.36 -13.50
N ALA A 7 12.80 -12.65 -12.22
CA ALA A 7 11.45 -12.95 -11.78
C ALA A 7 11.03 -11.72 -10.97
N MET A 8 10.12 -10.84 -11.40
CA MET A 8 9.03 -11.02 -12.35
C MET A 8 8.47 -9.61 -12.65
N PHE A 9 9.27 -8.78 -13.33
CA PHE A 9 8.82 -7.49 -13.87
C PHE A 9 8.85 -7.61 -15.40
N GLU A 10 7.78 -8.13 -15.99
CA GLU A 10 7.55 -7.95 -17.41
C GLU A 10 7.27 -6.46 -17.65
N LEU A 11 8.31 -5.70 -18.00
CA LEU A 11 8.14 -4.41 -18.65
C LEU A 11 7.60 -4.67 -20.06
N SER A 12 6.28 -4.80 -20.18
CA SER A 12 5.63 -4.50 -21.44
C SER A 12 5.74 -3.00 -21.66
N ALA A 13 6.18 -2.56 -22.84
CA ALA A 13 6.30 -1.17 -23.25
C ALA A 13 4.94 -0.41 -23.31
N SER A 14 3.90 -0.95 -22.68
CA SER A 14 2.58 -0.37 -22.51
C SER A 14 2.31 -0.14 -21.01
N GLY A 15 2.81 0.99 -20.48
CA GLY A 15 2.26 1.78 -19.36
C GLY A 15 1.66 1.13 -18.11
N THR A 16 1.84 -0.16 -17.85
CA THR A 16 1.21 -0.86 -16.73
C THR A 16 2.20 -1.87 -16.14
N SER A 17 3.01 -1.38 -15.20
CA SER A 17 3.97 -2.24 -14.52
C SER A 17 3.28 -3.05 -13.43
N LEU A 18 3.23 -4.37 -13.61
CA LEU A 18 2.71 -5.30 -12.63
C LEU A 18 3.83 -5.72 -11.67
N LEU A 19 3.60 -5.55 -10.37
CA LEU A 19 4.43 -6.10 -9.31
C LEU A 19 3.81 -7.40 -8.80
N ASN A 20 4.54 -8.50 -8.93
CA ASN A 20 4.12 -9.79 -8.41
C ASN A 20 4.58 -9.96 -6.96
N LEU A 21 3.66 -9.81 -6.01
CA LEU A 21 3.87 -10.03 -4.59
C LEU A 21 3.24 -11.35 -4.17
N THR A 22 4.06 -12.37 -3.93
CA THR A 22 3.61 -13.66 -3.36
C THR A 22 2.43 -14.27 -4.12
N GLY A 23 2.51 -14.30 -5.45
CA GLY A 23 1.46 -14.84 -6.33
C GLY A 23 0.31 -13.86 -6.64
N ARG A 24 0.35 -12.62 -6.16
CA ARG A 24 -0.63 -11.57 -6.48
C ARG A 24 0.02 -10.48 -7.32
N SER A 25 -0.47 -10.28 -8.54
CA SER A 25 -0.05 -9.18 -9.41
C SER A 25 -0.78 -7.89 -9.02
N ARG A 26 -0.03 -6.83 -8.70
CA ARG A 26 -0.55 -5.50 -8.38
C ARG A 26 -0.05 -4.50 -9.42
N ARG A 27 -0.91 -3.64 -9.94
CA ARG A 27 -0.46 -2.51 -10.77
C ARG A 27 0.29 -1.51 -9.91
N LEU A 28 1.42 -1.03 -10.41
CA LEU A 28 2.13 0.12 -9.88
C LEU A 28 1.74 1.36 -10.69
N ASP A 29 1.50 2.47 -9.99
CA ASP A 29 1.44 3.78 -10.62
C ASP A 29 2.84 4.21 -11.11
N ASP A 30 2.87 5.20 -11.99
CA ASP A 30 4.10 5.64 -12.65
C ASP A 30 5.15 6.19 -11.67
N LEU A 31 4.72 6.88 -10.61
CA LEU A 31 5.64 7.43 -9.61
C LEU A 31 6.29 6.30 -8.81
N THR A 32 5.50 5.34 -8.34
CA THR A 32 6.02 4.17 -7.62
C THR A 32 6.92 3.33 -8.52
N LEU A 33 6.55 3.17 -9.79
CA LEU A 33 7.38 2.48 -10.79
C LEU A 33 8.76 3.16 -10.94
N GLN A 34 8.77 4.47 -11.14
CA GLN A 34 10.02 5.24 -11.26
C GLN A 34 10.89 5.11 -10.02
N ALA A 35 10.30 5.20 -8.82
CA ALA A 35 11.02 5.03 -7.57
C ALA A 35 11.63 3.61 -7.43
N VAL A 36 10.87 2.58 -7.81
CA VAL A 36 11.35 1.19 -7.81
C VAL A 36 12.52 1.00 -8.79
N LEU A 37 12.42 1.54 -10.01
CA LEU A 37 13.49 1.46 -11.00
C LEU A 37 14.75 2.18 -10.54
N ALA A 38 14.62 3.39 -9.98
CA ALA A 38 15.74 4.14 -9.43
C ALA A 38 16.42 3.38 -8.27
N TRP A 39 15.62 2.75 -7.40
CA TRP A 39 16.14 1.91 -6.31
C TRP A 39 16.88 0.68 -6.82
N LEU A 40 16.32 -0.05 -7.80
CA LEU A 40 16.97 -1.22 -8.39
C LEU A 40 18.30 -0.86 -9.05
N GLU A 41 18.37 0.31 -9.69
CA GLU A 41 19.60 0.82 -10.28
C GLU A 41 20.67 1.12 -9.23
N PHE A 42 20.31 1.89 -8.20
CA PHE A 42 21.20 2.17 -7.08
C PHE A 42 21.70 0.87 -6.42
N ARG A 43 20.80 -0.09 -6.20
CA ARG A 43 21.11 -1.39 -5.62
C ARG A 43 22.13 -2.16 -6.45
N ARG A 44 21.95 -2.19 -7.77
CA ARG A 44 22.84 -2.88 -8.72
C ARG A 44 24.25 -2.27 -8.73
N GLN A 45 24.35 -0.94 -8.62
CA GLN A 45 25.64 -0.25 -8.52
C GLN A 45 26.31 -0.47 -7.17
N ARG A 46 25.54 -0.47 -6.07
CA ARG A 46 26.06 -0.61 -4.71
C ARG A 46 26.49 -2.04 -4.35
N TRP A 47 25.74 -3.03 -4.83
CA TRP A 47 25.95 -4.46 -4.56
C TRP A 47 25.80 -5.30 -5.84
N PRO A 48 26.79 -5.26 -6.75
CA PRO A 48 26.69 -5.89 -8.06
C PRO A 48 26.56 -7.42 -8.02
N ASN A 49 27.05 -8.05 -6.95
CA ASN A 49 27.09 -9.52 -6.80
C ASN A 49 26.14 -10.04 -5.70
N THR A 50 25.07 -9.29 -5.38
CA THR A 50 24.09 -9.75 -4.39
C THR A 50 23.26 -10.93 -4.93
N ALA A 51 23.22 -12.03 -4.20
CA ALA A 51 22.35 -13.18 -4.51
C ALA A 51 20.92 -13.01 -3.95
N ASN A 52 20.66 -11.91 -3.24
CA ASN A 52 19.39 -11.70 -2.55
C ASN A 52 18.24 -11.44 -3.55
N PRO A 53 17.14 -12.19 -3.55
CA PRO A 53 16.02 -11.94 -4.48
C PRO A 53 15.07 -10.82 -4.01
N HIS A 54 15.17 -10.36 -2.76
CA HIS A 54 14.21 -9.42 -2.19
C HIS A 54 14.37 -8.01 -2.77
N LEU A 55 13.24 -7.32 -2.99
CA LEU A 55 13.22 -5.96 -3.55
C LEU A 55 13.96 -4.96 -2.64
N ILE A 56 13.62 -4.97 -1.35
CA ILE A 56 14.23 -4.10 -0.34
C ILE A 56 15.31 -4.89 0.41
N ILE A 57 16.53 -4.38 0.34
CA ILE A 57 17.69 -4.94 1.04
C ILE A 57 18.48 -3.82 1.73
N ASN A 58 19.29 -4.17 2.71
CA ASN A 58 20.25 -3.28 3.33
C ASN A 58 21.67 -3.85 3.18
N GLN A 59 22.68 -3.16 3.72
CA GLN A 59 24.08 -3.61 3.61
C GLN A 59 24.32 -5.01 4.21
N GLN A 60 23.57 -5.39 5.26
CA GLN A 60 23.70 -6.70 5.90
C GLN A 60 23.04 -7.78 5.05
N THR A 61 21.79 -7.57 4.63
CA THR A 61 21.06 -8.57 3.82
C THR A 61 21.54 -8.64 2.37
N ALA A 62 22.27 -7.63 1.88
CA ALA A 62 22.91 -7.68 0.56
C ALA A 62 23.88 -8.85 0.39
N MET A 63 24.52 -9.28 1.49
CA MET A 63 25.52 -10.37 1.50
C MET A 63 24.89 -11.74 1.78
N ASP A 64 23.58 -11.79 2.00
CA ASP A 64 22.82 -13.00 2.30
C ASP A 64 21.60 -13.09 1.37
N THR A 65 20.76 -14.10 1.55
CA THR A 65 19.51 -14.32 0.80
C THR A 65 18.27 -14.06 1.64
N THR A 66 18.45 -13.60 2.88
CA THR A 66 17.37 -13.34 3.83
C THR A 66 16.68 -12.00 3.56
N PRO A 67 15.37 -11.88 3.83
CA PRO A 67 14.66 -10.62 3.74
C PRO A 67 15.14 -9.65 4.82
N VAL A 68 14.96 -8.34 4.57
CA VAL A 68 15.23 -7.34 5.59
C VAL A 68 14.29 -7.48 6.78
N ASN A 69 14.80 -7.25 7.99
CA ASN A 69 14.00 -7.31 9.20
C ASN A 69 12.91 -6.23 9.19
N PHE A 70 11.67 -6.61 9.51
CA PHE A 70 10.54 -5.69 9.63
C PHE A 70 10.78 -4.58 10.66
N ILE A 71 11.48 -4.86 11.76
CA ILE A 71 11.85 -3.84 12.76
C ILE A 71 12.76 -2.80 12.14
N TRP A 72 13.74 -3.21 11.33
CA TRP A 72 14.61 -2.28 10.60
C TRP A 72 13.80 -1.43 9.63
N LEU A 73 12.90 -2.05 8.85
CA LEU A 73 12.06 -1.34 7.88
C LEU A 73 11.14 -0.31 8.56
N SER A 74 10.53 -0.69 9.69
CA SER A 74 9.69 0.22 10.48
C SER A 74 10.50 1.36 11.09
N GLN A 75 11.71 1.10 11.57
CA GLN A 75 12.62 2.11 12.14
C GLN A 75 13.06 3.12 11.08
N THR A 76 13.39 2.67 9.87
CA THR A 76 13.78 3.55 8.75
C THR A 76 12.66 4.53 8.39
N LEU A 77 11.39 4.18 8.64
CA LEU A 77 10.22 5.01 8.38
C LEU A 77 9.69 5.72 9.64
N ARG A 78 10.37 5.59 10.79
CA ARG A 78 10.02 6.39 11.98
C ARG A 78 10.36 7.85 11.76
N GLY A 79 9.49 8.73 12.25
CA GLY A 79 9.64 10.18 12.09
C GLY A 79 9.12 10.71 10.75
N GLN A 80 8.71 9.84 9.83
CA GLN A 80 7.94 10.26 8.65
C GLN A 80 6.48 10.46 9.01
N THR A 81 5.81 11.39 8.32
CA THR A 81 4.38 11.69 8.51
C THR A 81 3.49 10.46 8.33
N ALA A 82 3.90 9.53 7.46
CA ALA A 82 3.23 8.28 7.18
C ALA A 82 4.12 7.08 7.55
N THR A 83 3.83 6.44 8.69
CA THR A 83 4.49 5.19 9.09
C THR A 83 3.91 4.00 8.35
N LEU A 84 4.63 2.87 8.25
CA LEU A 84 4.11 1.66 7.61
C LEU A 84 2.77 1.18 8.19
N GLY A 85 2.63 1.24 9.52
CA GLY A 85 1.39 0.85 10.18
C GLY A 85 0.23 1.76 9.76
N ARG A 86 0.48 3.07 9.68
CA ARG A 86 -0.53 4.04 9.25
C ARG A 86 -0.89 3.88 7.78
N LEU A 87 0.09 3.80 6.88
CA LEU A 87 -0.14 3.54 5.45
C LEU A 87 -0.92 2.25 5.23
N ARG A 88 -0.62 1.20 6.01
CA ARG A 88 -1.35 -0.07 5.94
C ARG A 88 -2.81 0.11 6.33
N VAL A 89 -3.09 0.80 7.44
CA VAL A 89 -4.46 1.07 7.90
C VAL A 89 -5.20 1.96 6.91
N ASP A 90 -4.57 3.04 6.45
CA ASP A 90 -5.15 3.99 5.51
C ASP A 90 -5.55 3.27 4.21
N ARG A 91 -4.68 2.43 3.65
CA ARG A 91 -4.99 1.66 2.43
C ARG A 91 -6.12 0.64 2.63
N GLN A 92 -6.21 0.03 3.82
CA GLN A 92 -7.27 -0.92 4.15
C GLN A 92 -8.62 -0.22 4.27
N LEU A 93 -8.63 0.96 4.88
CA LEU A 93 -9.81 1.78 5.01
C LEU A 93 -10.26 2.34 3.65
N GLU A 94 -9.33 2.85 2.84
CA GLU A 94 -9.60 3.31 1.47
C GLU A 94 -10.27 2.23 0.62
N GLU A 95 -9.80 0.97 0.69
CA GLU A 95 -10.43 -0.15 -0.01
C GLU A 95 -11.88 -0.36 0.44
N ALA A 96 -12.10 -0.36 1.75
CA ALA A 96 -13.42 -0.57 2.34
C ALA A 96 -14.38 0.58 2.03
N LEU A 97 -13.88 1.80 1.87
CA LEU A 97 -14.69 2.95 1.48
C LEU A 97 -15.04 2.92 -0.01
N PHE A 98 -14.10 2.54 -0.88
CA PHE A 98 -14.31 2.56 -2.34
C PHE A 98 -15.14 1.37 -2.85
N HIS A 99 -14.90 0.16 -2.33
CA HIS A 99 -15.59 -1.07 -2.75
C HIS A 99 -16.79 -1.43 -1.85
N GLY A 100 -16.98 -0.69 -0.77
CA GLY A 100 -17.99 -0.94 0.24
C GLY A 100 -17.45 -1.76 1.43
N PRO A 101 -18.05 -1.58 2.63
CA PRO A 101 -17.59 -2.22 3.86
C PRO A 101 -17.96 -3.71 3.91
N ASP A 102 -17.40 -4.49 3.00
CA ASP A 102 -17.56 -5.95 2.91
C ASP A 102 -16.35 -6.67 3.54
N PRO A 103 -16.55 -7.38 4.66
CA PRO A 103 -15.51 -8.20 5.27
C PRO A 103 -14.94 -9.27 4.34
N LEU A 104 -15.74 -9.87 3.45
CA LEU A 104 -15.26 -10.93 2.56
C LEU A 104 -14.28 -10.37 1.53
N HIS A 105 -14.62 -9.25 0.91
CA HIS A 105 -13.71 -8.50 0.02
C HIS A 105 -12.39 -8.14 0.72
N LEU A 106 -12.44 -7.61 1.94
CA LEU A 106 -11.23 -7.25 2.69
C LEU A 106 -10.38 -8.48 3.04
N ALA A 107 -11.01 -9.60 3.41
CA ALA A 107 -10.31 -10.85 3.67
C ALA A 107 -9.61 -11.38 2.41
N GLU A 108 -10.26 -11.32 1.25
CA GLU A 108 -9.70 -11.75 -0.02
C GLU A 108 -8.53 -10.87 -0.47
N VAL A 109 -8.72 -9.55 -0.48
CA VAL A 109 -7.73 -8.58 -0.99
C VAL A 109 -6.48 -8.50 -0.10
N PHE A 110 -6.65 -8.54 1.23
CA PHE A 110 -5.56 -8.35 2.19
C PHE A 110 -5.09 -9.64 2.88
N GLY A 111 -5.81 -10.76 2.71
CA GLY A 111 -5.50 -12.02 3.40
C GLY A 111 -5.73 -11.94 4.91
N PHE A 112 -6.79 -11.25 5.34
CA PHE A 112 -7.13 -11.14 6.76
C PHE A 112 -7.78 -12.39 7.31
N ASP A 113 -7.64 -12.58 8.63
CA ASP A 113 -8.58 -13.40 9.37
C ASP A 113 -9.96 -12.71 9.41
N GLU A 114 -11.00 -13.52 9.57
CA GLU A 114 -12.39 -13.08 9.60
C GLU A 114 -12.64 -11.94 10.61
N LYS A 115 -12.08 -12.02 11.82
CA LYS A 115 -12.31 -11.00 12.86
C LYS A 115 -11.68 -9.66 12.47
N THR A 116 -10.48 -9.70 11.92
CA THR A 116 -9.80 -8.49 11.42
C THR A 116 -10.58 -7.86 10.28
N ALA A 117 -11.10 -8.65 9.34
CA ALA A 117 -11.88 -8.14 8.24
C ALA A 117 -13.20 -7.48 8.69
N ILE A 118 -13.94 -8.14 9.61
CA ILE A 118 -15.17 -7.59 10.20
C ILE A 118 -14.89 -6.25 10.90
N ARG A 119 -13.79 -6.16 11.65
CA ARG A 119 -13.43 -4.92 12.37
C ARG A 119 -13.20 -3.75 11.42
N TYR A 120 -12.47 -3.95 10.32
CA TYR A 120 -12.21 -2.88 9.35
C TYR A 120 -13.46 -2.49 8.57
N ALA A 121 -14.30 -3.45 8.19
CA ALA A 121 -15.59 -3.17 7.55
C ALA A 121 -16.51 -2.34 8.46
N ALA A 122 -16.58 -2.69 9.75
CA ALA A 122 -17.36 -1.91 10.73
C ALA A 122 -16.84 -0.48 10.88
N ALA A 123 -15.53 -0.28 10.93
CA ALA A 123 -14.92 1.05 11.00
C ALA A 123 -15.23 1.89 9.75
N ALA A 124 -15.15 1.30 8.56
CA ALA A 124 -15.50 1.98 7.32
C ALA A 124 -16.98 2.38 7.27
N ARG A 125 -17.89 1.50 7.76
CA ARG A 125 -19.32 1.81 7.85
C ARG A 125 -19.61 3.02 8.75
N GLN A 126 -18.97 3.09 9.92
CA GLN A 126 -19.12 4.21 10.84
C GLN A 126 -18.65 5.53 10.23
N LEU A 127 -17.57 5.51 9.43
CA LEU A 127 -17.05 6.70 8.76
C LEU A 127 -17.98 7.19 7.65
N LEU A 128 -18.55 6.26 6.86
CA LEU A 128 -19.56 6.62 5.87
C LEU A 128 -20.80 7.26 6.52
N GLU A 129 -21.31 6.67 7.61
CA GLU A 129 -22.43 7.23 8.38
C GLU A 129 -22.13 8.62 8.95
N ALA A 130 -20.91 8.85 9.44
CA ALA A 130 -20.48 10.15 9.95
C ALA A 130 -20.35 11.22 8.84
N ASP A 131 -19.91 10.86 7.64
CA ASP A 131 -19.84 11.77 6.48
C ASP A 131 -21.25 12.19 6.02
N PHE A 132 -22.23 11.28 6.08
CA PHE A 132 -23.63 11.61 5.77
C PHE A 132 -24.24 12.61 6.76
N GLU A 133 -23.97 12.44 8.07
CA GLU A 133 -24.45 13.36 9.11
C GLU A 133 -23.72 14.72 9.10
N SER A 134 -22.48 14.75 8.59
CA SER A 134 -21.66 15.97 8.52
C SER A 134 -21.98 16.86 7.32
N THR A 135 -22.91 16.46 6.43
CA THR A 135 -23.43 17.36 5.38
C THR A 135 -24.35 18.37 6.06
N PRO A 136 -23.96 19.66 6.20
CA PRO A 136 -24.84 20.63 6.83
C PRO A 136 -26.14 20.68 6.04
N ALA A 137 -27.24 20.37 6.70
CA ALA A 137 -28.56 20.66 6.19
C ALA A 137 -28.54 22.11 5.70
N CYS A 138 -28.84 22.30 4.42
CA CYS A 138 -29.01 23.62 3.83
C CYS A 138 -30.07 24.35 4.67
N ASP A 139 -29.66 25.23 5.58
CA ASP A 139 -30.57 26.07 6.33
C ASP A 139 -31.45 26.84 5.32
N PRO A 140 -32.79 26.76 5.41
CA PRO A 140 -33.65 27.55 4.55
C PRO A 140 -33.38 29.04 4.80
N PRO A 141 -33.40 29.89 3.77
CA PRO A 141 -33.06 31.30 3.92
C PRO A 141 -33.98 31.96 4.94
N ALA A 142 -33.40 32.49 6.01
CA ALA A 142 -34.11 33.22 7.04
C ALA A 142 -34.90 34.37 6.40
N THR A 143 -36.22 34.33 6.55
CA THR A 143 -37.09 35.42 6.12
C THR A 143 -36.73 36.71 6.87
N PRO A 144 -36.53 37.85 6.18
CA PRO A 144 -36.21 39.10 6.83
C PRO A 144 -37.42 39.59 7.65
N ASN A 145 -37.16 39.90 8.93
CA ASN A 145 -38.15 40.40 9.89
C ASN A 145 -38.60 41.82 9.48
N PRO A 146 -39.92 42.12 9.39
CA PRO A 146 -40.37 43.47 9.07
C PRO A 146 -40.20 44.43 10.27
N SER A 147 -39.95 45.70 9.92
CA SER A 147 -39.50 46.82 10.76
C SER A 147 -40.37 47.15 11.98
#